data_AF-A0A7X6PVQ4-F1
#
_entry.id   AF-A0A7X6PVQ4-F1
#
_cell.length_a   1.000
_cell.length_b   1.000
_cell.length_c   1.000
_cell.angle_alpha   90.00
_cell.angle_beta   90.00
_cell.angle_gamma   90.00
#
_symmetry.space_group_name_H-M   'P 1'
#
loop_
_entity.id
_entity.type
_entity.pdbx_description
1 polymer ?
#
loop_
_entity_poly.entity_id
_entity_poly.type
_entity_poly.pdbx_seq_one_letter_code
_entity_poly.pdbx_strand_id
1 'polypeptide(L)'
;MMEASEIIRSGGRKISWLHFSQVWPLYPDNFLKYLEAAKMVISVEGNATGQFARLIRMETGFHIHKQVLRYDGLPITPDFIINRAKI
;
A
#
# COMPACT_ATOMS: atom_id res chain seq x y z
N MET A 1 0.89 -8.97 -4.06
CA MET A 1 1.26 -8.42 -2.73
C MET A 1 2.11 -9.39 -1.93
N MET A 2 1.58 -10.58 -1.62
CA MET A 2 2.32 -11.63 -0.89
C MET A 2 3.64 -11.98 -1.57
N GLU A 3 3.60 -12.38 -2.85
CA GLU A 3 4.80 -12.70 -3.64
C GLU A 3 5.81 -11.53 -3.71
N ALA A 4 5.34 -10.30 -3.97
CA ALA A 4 6.20 -9.12 -3.95
C ALA A 4 6.88 -8.92 -2.57
N SER A 5 6.15 -9.16 -1.48
CA SER A 5 6.70 -9.05 -0.13
C SER A 5 7.74 -10.14 0.18
N GLU A 6 7.55 -11.35 -0.35
CA GLU A 6 8.52 -12.45 -0.21
C GLU A 6 9.82 -12.14 -0.95
N ILE A 7 9.73 -11.66 -2.19
CA ILE A 7 10.90 -11.24 -2.98
C ILE A 7 11.66 -10.10 -2.28
N ILE A 8 10.95 -9.13 -1.69
CA ILE A 8 11.59 -8.03 -0.96
C ILE A 8 12.25 -8.53 0.34
N ARG A 9 11.59 -9.47 1.05
CA ARG A 9 12.14 -10.09 2.27
C ARG A 9 13.38 -10.91 1.99
N SER A 10 13.45 -11.65 0.87
CA SER A 10 14.64 -12.42 0.50
C SER A 10 15.84 -11.51 0.23
N GLY A 11 15.61 -10.26 -0.18
CA GLY A 11 16.63 -9.20 -0.26
C GLY A 11 17.06 -8.58 1.07
N GLY A 12 16.65 -9.15 2.22
CA GLY A 12 17.07 -8.72 3.56
C GLY A 12 16.27 -7.55 4.14
N ARG A 13 15.18 -7.13 3.49
CA ARG A 13 14.36 -6.02 3.97
C ARG A 13 13.17 -6.46 4.80
N LYS A 14 12.93 -5.75 5.89
CA LYS A 14 11.75 -5.93 6.74
C LYS A 14 10.57 -5.19 6.12
N ILE A 15 9.61 -5.94 5.59
CA ILE A 15 8.37 -5.40 5.02
C ILE A 15 7.17 -6.18 5.54
N SER A 16 6.05 -5.50 5.67
CA SER A 16 4.72 -6.07 5.90
C SER A 16 3.74 -5.48 4.91
N TRP A 17 2.57 -6.11 4.74
CA TRP A 17 1.51 -5.62 3.87
C TRP A 17 0.16 -5.73 4.57
N LEU A 18 -0.74 -4.82 4.24
CA LEU A 18 -2.14 -4.83 4.63
C LEU A 18 -2.98 -4.86 3.37
N HIS A 19 -4.00 -5.72 3.34
CA HIS A 19 -4.94 -5.79 2.24
C HIS A 19 -6.34 -5.48 2.75
N PHE A 20 -6.99 -4.54 2.09
CA PHE A 20 -8.33 -4.10 2.39
C PHE A 20 -9.28 -4.74 1.38
N SER A 21 -9.91 -5.85 1.76
CA SER A 21 -10.98 -6.47 0.95
C SER A 21 -12.23 -5.61 0.89
N GLN A 22 -12.41 -4.73 1.87
CA GLN A 22 -13.47 -3.74 1.94
C GLN A 22 -12.83 -2.37 2.24
N VAL A 23 -13.13 -1.38 1.41
CA VAL A 23 -12.57 -0.02 1.53
C VAL A 23 -13.49 0.95 2.27
N TRP A 24 -14.75 0.59 2.49
CA TRP A 24 -15.71 1.40 3.23
C TRP A 24 -16.78 0.54 3.94
N PRO A 25 -17.21 0.90 5.17
CA PRO A 25 -16.60 1.89 6.06
C PRO A 25 -15.18 1.50 6.49
N LEU A 26 -14.36 2.50 6.83
CA LEU A 26 -13.06 2.29 7.44
C LEU A 26 -13.19 2.22 8.96
N TYR A 27 -12.42 1.33 9.57
CA TYR A 27 -12.29 1.20 11.02
C TYR A 27 -10.83 1.45 11.41
N PRO A 28 -10.43 2.71 11.66
CA PRO A 28 -9.03 3.10 11.85
C PRO A 28 -8.30 2.29 12.93
N ASP A 29 -8.98 1.96 14.03
CA ASP A 29 -8.45 1.18 15.15
C ASP A 29 -7.84 -0.17 14.74
N ASN A 30 -8.33 -0.74 13.62
CA ASN A 30 -7.85 -2.02 13.12
C ASN A 30 -6.50 -1.94 12.40
N PHE A 31 -6.12 -0.78 11.86
CA PHE A 31 -4.96 -0.68 10.97
C PHE A 31 -4.00 0.48 11.26
N LEU A 32 -4.47 1.58 11.87
CA LEU A 32 -3.72 2.83 11.99
C LEU A 32 -2.39 2.65 12.74
N LYS A 33 -2.40 1.89 13.83
CA LYS A 33 -1.19 1.54 14.61
C LYS A 33 -0.08 0.90 13.78
N TYR A 34 -0.45 0.13 12.74
CA TYR A 34 0.55 -0.50 11.86
C TYR A 34 1.13 0.49 10.86
N LEU A 35 0.31 1.44 10.39
CA LEU A 35 0.75 2.50 9.49
C LEU A 35 1.72 3.45 10.21
N GLU A 36 1.40 3.84 11.45
CA GLU A 36 2.22 4.71 12.29
C GLU A 36 3.54 4.07 12.73
N ALA A 37 3.54 2.76 12.99
CA ALA A 37 4.75 2.03 13.35
C ALA A 37 5.73 1.83 12.16
N ALA A 38 5.26 1.99 10.92
CA ALA A 38 6.06 1.78 9.74
C ALA A 38 6.87 3.02 9.35
N LYS A 39 8.18 2.85 9.10
CA LYS A 39 9.07 3.92 8.62
C LYS A 39 8.66 4.51 7.27
N MET A 40 7.99 3.71 6.45
CA MET A 40 7.56 4.05 5.11
C MET A 40 6.29 3.25 4.81
N VAL A 41 5.24 3.95 4.40
CA VAL A 41 3.96 3.34 4.00
C VAL A 41 3.71 3.66 2.54
N ILE A 42 3.53 2.61 1.74
CA ILE A 42 3.29 2.69 0.31
C ILE A 42 1.87 2.19 0.03
N SER A 43 1.00 3.05 -0.51
CA SER A 43 -0.29 2.60 -1.06
C SER A 43 -0.06 2.03 -2.46
N VAL A 44 -0.73 0.94 -2.79
CA VAL A 44 -0.69 0.33 -4.12
C VAL A 44 -2.13 0.21 -4.61
N GLU A 45 -2.46 0.87 -5.71
CA GLU A 45 -3.84 1.01 -6.17
C GLU A 45 -3.96 0.82 -7.68
N GLY A 46 -5.03 0.11 -8.08
CA GLY A 46 -5.44 -0.05 -9.47
C GLY A 46 -6.25 1.14 -10.01
N ASN A 47 -5.87 2.36 -9.64
CA ASN A 47 -6.48 3.58 -10.14
C ASN A 47 -5.43 4.67 -10.39
N ALA A 48 -5.83 5.74 -11.08
CA ALA A 48 -4.91 6.80 -11.51
C ALA A 48 -4.60 7.85 -10.44
N THR A 49 -5.44 7.99 -9.40
CA THR A 49 -5.44 9.18 -8.53
C THR A 49 -5.18 8.88 -7.05
N GLY A 50 -4.97 7.62 -6.69
CA GLY A 50 -4.71 7.22 -5.31
C GLY A 50 -5.90 7.50 -4.40
N GLN A 51 -7.09 7.13 -4.85
CA GLN A 51 -8.35 7.43 -4.16
C GLN A 51 -8.39 6.84 -2.75
N PHE A 52 -7.84 5.63 -2.57
CA PHE A 52 -7.84 4.97 -1.26
C PHE A 52 -6.87 5.65 -0.29
N ALA A 53 -5.67 6.02 -0.73
CA ALA A 53 -4.77 6.83 0.09
C ALA A 53 -5.38 8.17 0.51
N ARG A 54 -6.15 8.82 -0.38
CA ARG A 54 -6.91 10.03 -0.03
C ARG A 54 -7.99 9.75 1.01
N LEU A 55 -8.73 8.64 0.88
CA LEU A 55 -9.74 8.22 1.85
C LEU A 55 -9.12 7.98 3.22
N ILE A 56 -8.01 7.23 3.30
CA ILE A 56 -7.25 7.02 4.55
C ILE A 56 -6.89 8.35 5.19
N ARG A 57 -6.38 9.31 4.41
CA ARG A 57 -6.04 10.64 4.92
C ARG A 57 -7.27 11.39 5.45
N MET A 58 -8.40 11.33 4.77
CA MET A 58 -9.63 12.02 5.20
C MET A 58 -10.18 11.43 6.50
N GLU A 59 -10.21 10.10 6.63
CA GLU A 59 -10.81 9.42 7.79
C GLU A 59 -9.88 9.35 9.00
N THR A 60 -8.56 9.40 8.80
CA THR A 60 -7.58 9.15 9.89
C THR A 60 -6.57 10.25 10.10
N GLY A 61 -6.45 11.20 9.16
CA GLY A 61 -5.36 12.17 9.12
C GLY A 61 -4.00 11.59 8.68
N PHE A 62 -3.87 10.27 8.57
CA PHE A 62 -2.60 9.62 8.22
C PHE A 62 -2.17 9.93 6.79
N HIS A 63 -0.91 10.35 6.61
CA HIS A 63 -0.35 10.64 5.30
C HIS A 63 0.42 9.42 4.74
N ILE A 64 -0.11 8.82 3.67
CA ILE A 64 0.61 7.80 2.92
C ILE A 64 1.84 8.43 2.25
N HIS A 65 3.02 7.90 2.54
CA HIS A 65 4.30 8.44 2.11
C HIS A 65 4.57 8.30 0.60
N LYS A 66 4.12 7.20 -0.02
CA LYS A 66 4.33 6.92 -1.44
C LYS A 66 3.16 6.15 -2.04
N GLN A 67 2.93 6.32 -3.34
CA GLN A 67 1.87 5.63 -4.06
C GLN A 67 2.44 4.90 -5.28
N VAL A 68 1.98 3.66 -5.50
CA VAL A 68 2.19 2.88 -6.70
C VAL A 68 0.83 2.71 -7.38
N LEU A 69 0.64 3.45 -8.46
CA LEU A 69 -0.64 3.57 -9.14
C LEU A 69 -0.58 2.89 -10.52
N ARG A 70 -1.62 2.15 -10.87
CA ARG A 70 -1.80 1.53 -12.18
C ARG A 70 -3.22 1.75 -12.69
N TYR A 71 -3.38 2.19 -13.93
CA TYR A 71 -4.69 2.54 -14.51
C TYR A 71 -4.82 2.17 -15.99
N ASP A 72 -3.91 1.36 -16.52
CA ASP A 72 -3.85 0.90 -17.91
C ASP A 72 -4.71 -0.36 -18.19
N GLY A 73 -5.54 -0.78 -17.23
CA GLY A 73 -6.37 -1.98 -17.32
C GLY A 73 -5.62 -3.31 -17.11
N LEU A 74 -4.29 -3.27 -16.98
CA LEU A 74 -3.48 -4.46 -16.75
C LEU A 74 -3.38 -4.79 -15.24
N PRO A 75 -3.22 -6.08 -14.86
CA PRO A 75 -3.10 -6.48 -13.46
C PRO A 75 -1.87 -5.87 -12.78
N ILE A 76 -1.97 -5.56 -11.48
CA ILE A 76 -0.79 -5.18 -10.68
C ILE A 76 0.03 -6.44 -10.38
N THR A 77 1.17 -6.59 -11.04
CA THR A 77 2.08 -7.72 -10.86
C THR A 77 3.12 -7.47 -9.76
N PRO A 78 3.76 -8.51 -9.21
CA PRO A 78 4.85 -8.34 -8.25
C PRO A 78 5.99 -7.47 -8.78
N ASP A 79 6.45 -7.72 -10.01
CA ASP A 79 7.49 -6.92 -10.66
C ASP A 79 7.10 -5.45 -10.80
N PHE A 80 5.84 -5.17 -11.13
CA PHE A 80 5.35 -3.81 -11.22
C PHE A 80 5.47 -3.09 -9.88
N ILE A 81 5.09 -3.75 -8.78
CA ILE A 81 5.20 -3.21 -7.43
C ILE A 81 6.67 -2.94 -7.10
N ILE A 82 7.55 -3.94 -7.26
CA ILE A 82 8.97 -3.83 -6.89
C ILE A 82 9.65 -2.68 -7.65
N ASN A 83 9.45 -2.62 -8.97
CA ASN A 83 10.06 -1.59 -9.83
C ASN A 83 9.58 -0.17 -9.49
N ARG A 84 8.31 -0.01 -9.11
CA ARG A 84 7.72 1.31 -8.78
C ARG A 84 7.97 1.72 -7.33
N ALA A 85 7.92 0.76 -6.41
CA ALA A 85 8.10 1.01 -4.99
C ALA A 85 9.52 1.52 -4.68
N LYS A 86 10.54 1.13 -5.48
CA LYS A 86 11.95 1.56 -5.33
C LYS A 86 12.39 1.59 -3.86
N ILE A 87 12.00 0.54 -3.14
CA ILE A 87 12.26 0.43 -1.71
C ILE A 87 13.71 0.09 -1.50
#